data_AF-A0A522F7D3-F1
#
_entry.id   AF-A0A522F7D3-F1
#
_cell.length_a   1.000
_cell.length_b   1.000
_cell.length_c   1.000
_cell.angle_alpha   90.00
_cell.angle_beta   90.00
_cell.angle_gamma   90.00
#
_symmetry.space_group_name_H-M   'P 1'
#
loop_
_entity.id
_entity.type
_entity.pdbx_description
1 polymer ?
#
loop_
_entity_poly.entity_id
_entity_poly.type
_entity_poly.pdbx_seq_one_letter_code
_entity_poly.pdbx_strand_id
1 'polypeptide(L)'
;MNMFTSRTTKGGNSYDQLDYSTIYEYDEKGIKINERSYSIEENTNLQATSEYDRMGNKIEEKNYDSEGDLVSRVTYKYDEMRNKIEENTYGPDGNLGERKVF
;
A
#
# COMPACT_ATOMS: atom_id res chain seq x y z
N MET A 1 5.74 -24.81 -7.44
CA MET A 1 6.06 -23.49 -8.03
C MET A 1 4.79 -22.68 -7.91
N ASN A 2 4.64 -21.87 -6.86
CA ASN A 2 3.40 -21.14 -6.65
C ASN A 2 3.34 -20.02 -7.68
N MET A 3 2.35 -20.09 -8.58
CA MET A 3 2.14 -19.11 -9.63
C MET A 3 1.37 -17.93 -9.04
N PHE A 4 2.08 -16.94 -8.50
CA PHE A 4 1.48 -15.64 -8.21
C PHE A 4 1.20 -14.93 -9.53
N THR A 5 0.00 -14.38 -9.68
CA THR A 5 -0.36 -13.61 -10.87
C THR A 5 -0.17 -12.13 -10.58
N SER A 6 0.47 -11.41 -11.51
CA SER A 6 0.66 -9.96 -11.41
C SER A 6 -0.19 -9.23 -12.44
N ARG A 7 -0.89 -8.18 -12.02
CA ARG A 7 -1.60 -7.25 -12.93
C ARG A 7 -0.97 -5.86 -12.83
N THR A 8 -0.76 -5.21 -13.97
CA THR A 8 -0.26 -3.84 -14.03
C THR A 8 -1.28 -2.92 -14.67
N THR A 9 -1.51 -1.76 -14.05
CA THR A 9 -2.29 -0.66 -14.62
C THR A 9 -1.38 0.55 -14.80
N LYS A 10 -1.59 1.30 -15.89
CA LYS A 10 -0.89 2.56 -16.17
C LYS A 10 -1.93 3.58 -16.63
N GLY A 11 -1.77 4.83 -16.23
CA GLY A 11 -2.60 5.94 -16.69
C GLY A 11 -1.89 7.26 -16.49
N GLY A 12 -2.32 8.30 -17.21
CA GLY A 12 -1.83 9.65 -17.01
C GLY A 12 -2.74 10.73 -17.58
N ASN A 13 -2.58 11.96 -17.10
CA ASN A 13 -3.31 13.14 -17.58
C ASN A 13 -2.34 14.18 -18.13
N SER A 14 -2.57 14.63 -19.37
CA SER A 14 -1.74 15.61 -20.08
C SER A 14 -1.79 17.02 -19.48
N TYR A 15 -2.80 17.35 -18.66
CA TYR A 15 -2.93 18.69 -18.06
C TYR A 15 -2.10 18.86 -16.78
N ASP A 16 -1.88 17.78 -16.02
CA ASP A 16 -1.20 17.83 -14.71
C ASP A 16 0.13 17.05 -14.68
N GLN A 17 0.59 16.52 -15.83
CA GLN A 17 1.79 15.65 -15.92
C GLN A 17 1.80 14.50 -14.89
N LEU A 18 0.60 14.06 -14.50
CA LEU A 18 0.42 12.97 -13.56
C LEU A 18 0.56 11.65 -14.32
N ASP A 19 1.63 10.92 -14.06
CA ASP A 19 1.75 9.53 -14.49
C ASP A 19 1.65 8.61 -13.27
N TYR A 20 0.82 7.58 -13.36
CA TYR A 20 0.73 6.58 -12.31
C TYR A 20 0.79 5.16 -12.86
N SER A 21 1.37 4.27 -12.06
CA SER A 21 1.31 2.83 -12.30
C SER A 21 1.05 2.08 -11.02
N THR A 22 0.31 0.98 -11.13
CA THR A 22 0.03 0.10 -9.99
C THR A 22 0.27 -1.34 -10.41
N ILE A 23 0.94 -2.09 -9.53
CA ILE A 23 1.20 -3.52 -9.66
C ILE A 23 0.45 -4.21 -8.53
N TYR A 24 -0.34 -5.22 -8.89
CA TYR A 24 -1.08 -6.06 -7.95
C TYR A 24 -0.53 -7.47 -8.01
N GLU A 25 -0.36 -8.11 -6.86
CA GLU A 25 -0.05 -9.53 -6.75
C GLU A 25 -1.19 -10.26 -6.05
N TYR A 26 -1.56 -11.42 -6.60
CA TYR A 26 -2.65 -12.25 -6.10
C TYR A 26 -2.15 -13.65 -5.76
N ASP A 27 -2.74 -14.24 -4.72
CA ASP A 27 -2.56 -15.67 -4.42
C ASP A 27 -3.26 -16.57 -5.46
N GLU A 28 -3.10 -17.88 -5.31
CA GLU A 28 -3.68 -18.89 -6.22
C GLU A 28 -5.23 -18.88 -6.24
N LYS A 29 -5.87 -18.26 -5.25
CA LYS A 29 -7.33 -18.10 -5.16
C LYS A 29 -7.81 -16.76 -5.74
N GLY A 30 -6.90 -15.93 -6.26
CA GLY A 30 -7.20 -14.59 -6.77
C GLY A 30 -7.40 -13.54 -5.68
N ILE A 31 -6.97 -13.81 -4.45
CA ILE A 31 -7.00 -12.85 -3.34
C ILE A 31 -5.76 -11.97 -3.44
N LYS A 32 -5.95 -10.65 -3.41
CA LYS A 32 -4.84 -9.68 -3.45
C LYS A 32 -4.01 -9.83 -2.18
N ILE A 33 -2.70 -9.99 -2.33
CA ILE A 33 -1.73 -10.13 -1.22
C ILE A 33 -0.74 -8.98 -1.17
N ASN A 34 -0.47 -8.33 -2.31
CA ASN A 34 0.40 -7.16 -2.39
C ASN A 34 -0.14 -6.16 -3.41
N GLU A 35 0.13 -4.88 -3.14
CA GLU A 35 -0.06 -3.78 -4.06
C GLU A 35 1.12 -2.84 -3.99
N ARG A 36 1.60 -2.38 -5.14
CA ARG A 36 2.64 -1.37 -5.25
C ARG A 36 2.22 -0.31 -6.24
N SER A 37 2.16 0.94 -5.80
CA SER A 37 1.83 2.08 -6.65
C SER A 37 3.03 3.01 -6.78
N TYR A 38 3.10 3.65 -7.94
CA TYR A 38 4.06 4.69 -8.28
C TYR A 38 3.28 5.84 -8.89
N SER A 39 3.50 7.05 -8.39
CA SER A 39 2.99 8.27 -9.01
C SER A 39 4.13 9.25 -9.27
N ILE A 40 4.01 9.99 -10.37
CA ILE A 40 4.90 11.07 -10.76
C ILE A 40 4.03 12.33 -10.79
N GLU A 41 4.31 13.28 -9.90
CA GLU A 41 3.62 14.57 -9.78
C GLU A 41 4.64 15.70 -9.95
N GLU A 42 4.59 16.43 -11.06
CA GLU A 42 5.42 17.62 -11.30
C GLU A 42 6.92 17.46 -10.90
N ASN A 43 7.52 16.29 -11.17
CA ASN A 43 8.89 15.84 -10.79
C ASN A 43 9.07 15.18 -9.42
N THR A 44 8.00 14.95 -8.67
CA THR A 44 8.03 14.16 -7.43
C THR A 44 7.62 12.72 -7.76
N ASN A 45 8.53 11.78 -7.53
CA ASN A 45 8.19 10.37 -7.55
C ASN A 45 7.69 9.98 -6.16
N LEU A 46 6.52 9.37 -6.08
CA LEU A 46 6.01 8.78 -4.84
C LEU A 46 5.77 7.31 -5.06
N GLN A 47 6.05 6.53 -4.02
CA GLN A 47 5.79 5.09 -4.02
C GLN A 47 4.98 4.74 -2.78
N ALA A 48 4.04 3.80 -2.94
CA ALA A 48 3.41 3.15 -1.80
C ALA A 48 3.39 1.63 -2.00
N THR A 49 3.45 0.91 -0.88
CA THR A 49 3.22 -0.54 -0.83
C THR A 49 2.13 -0.86 0.17
N SER A 50 1.24 -1.77 -0.18
CA SER A 50 0.23 -2.31 0.73
C SER A 50 0.30 -3.84 0.78
N GLU A 51 0.16 -4.38 1.98
CA GLU A 51 0.08 -5.82 2.25
C GLU A 51 -1.30 -6.19 2.74
N TYR A 52 -1.75 -7.39 2.37
CA TYR A 52 -3.10 -7.86 2.65
C TYR A 52 -3.08 -9.24 3.32
N ASP A 53 -4.01 -9.47 4.24
CA ASP A 53 -4.23 -10.80 4.80
C ASP A 53 -4.92 -11.74 3.78
N ARG A 54 -5.07 -13.01 4.16
CA ARG A 54 -5.74 -14.03 3.33
C ARG A 54 -7.24 -13.80 3.14
N MET A 55 -7.82 -12.83 3.81
CA MET A 55 -9.21 -12.42 3.67
C MET A 55 -9.35 -11.18 2.77
N GLY A 56 -8.23 -10.61 2.31
CA GLY A 56 -8.17 -9.42 1.47
C GLY A 56 -8.21 -8.10 2.26
N ASN A 57 -8.04 -8.13 3.59
CA ASN A 57 -7.97 -6.92 4.40
C ASN A 57 -6.55 -6.35 4.36
N LYS A 58 -6.41 -5.03 4.19
CA LYS A 58 -5.10 -4.37 4.22
C LYS A 58 -4.55 -4.42 5.63
N ILE A 59 -3.40 -5.04 5.85
CA ILE A 59 -2.77 -5.16 7.19
C ILE A 59 -1.62 -4.18 7.40
N GLU A 60 -1.01 -3.71 6.31
CA GLU A 60 0.08 -2.76 6.34
C GLU A 60 0.08 -1.86 5.10
N GLU A 61 0.48 -0.60 5.30
CA GLU A 61 0.78 0.37 4.25
C GLU A 61 2.12 1.05 4.56
N LYS A 62 2.93 1.28 3.53
CA LYS A 62 4.16 2.07 3.60
C LYS A 62 4.17 3.09 2.47
N ASN A 63 4.54 4.32 2.79
CA ASN A 63 4.72 5.41 1.82
C ASN A 63 6.18 5.83 1.78
N TYR A 64 6.66 6.12 0.59
CA TYR A 64 8.06 6.47 0.32
C TYR A 64 8.14 7.77 -0.48
N ASP A 65 9.18 8.54 -0.22
CA ASP A 65 9.48 9.74 -0.99
C ASP A 65 10.19 9.42 -2.33
N SER A 66 10.64 10.47 -3.03
CA SER A 66 11.27 10.36 -4.34
C SER A 66 12.64 9.70 -4.33
N GLU A 67 13.32 9.67 -3.17
CA GLU A 67 14.59 8.99 -2.98
C GLU A 67 14.39 7.51 -2.59
N GLY A 68 13.13 7.11 -2.35
CA GLY A 68 12.76 5.78 -1.90
C GLY A 68 12.88 5.60 -0.39
N ASP A 69 13.06 6.69 0.36
CA ASP A 69 13.10 6.65 1.81
C ASP A 69 11.69 6.49 2.37
N LEU A 70 11.54 5.64 3.40
CA LEU A 70 10.27 5.45 4.10
C LEU A 70 9.87 6.77 4.73
N VAL A 71 8.64 7.23 4.49
CA VAL A 71 8.06 8.44 5.09
C VAL A 71 7.09 8.07 6.21
N SER A 72 6.29 7.04 5.99
CA SER A 72 5.32 6.57 6.98
C SER A 72 4.99 5.10 6.81
N ARG A 73 4.60 4.48 7.92
CA ARG A 73 4.06 3.12 7.95
C ARG A 73 2.77 3.11 8.74
N VAL A 74 1.75 2.42 8.25
CA VAL A 74 0.49 2.23 8.97
C VAL A 74 0.20 0.74 9.07
N THR A 75 -0.22 0.26 10.24
CA THR A 75 -0.68 -1.13 10.42
C THR A 75 -2.12 -1.16 10.88
N TYR A 76 -2.87 -2.16 10.43
CA TYR A 76 -4.29 -2.30 10.73
C TYR A 76 -4.59 -3.64 11.38
N LYS A 77 -5.54 -3.67 12.32
CA LYS A 77 -6.10 -4.91 12.87
C LYS A 77 -7.61 -4.95 12.67
N TYR A 78 -8.10 -6.17 12.52
CA TYR A 78 -9.51 -6.45 12.28
C TYR A 78 -10.02 -7.50 13.27
N ASP A 79 -11.32 -7.42 13.59
CA ASP A 79 -12.02 -8.51 14.26
C ASP A 79 -12.38 -9.65 13.28
N GLU A 80 -13.01 -10.71 13.78
CA GLU A 80 -13.44 -11.86 12.98
C GLU A 80 -14.52 -11.49 11.93
N MET A 81 -15.25 -10.39 12.16
CA MET A 81 -16.26 -9.86 11.25
C MET A 81 -15.69 -8.88 10.23
N ARG A 82 -14.35 -8.71 10.21
CA ARG A 82 -13.61 -7.79 9.33
C ARG A 82 -13.87 -6.30 9.61
N ASN A 83 -14.30 -5.96 10.82
CA ASN A 83 -14.33 -4.57 11.26
C ASN A 83 -12.92 -4.15 11.70
N LYS A 84 -12.46 -2.97 11.28
CA LYS A 84 -11.20 -2.41 11.75
C LYS A 84 -11.32 -2.05 13.23
N ILE A 85 -10.47 -2.63 14.07
CA ILE A 85 -10.45 -2.42 15.53
C ILE A 85 -9.23 -1.65 16.02
N GLU A 86 -8.16 -1.59 15.21
CA GLU A 86 -6.95 -0.86 15.56
C GLU A 86 -6.25 -0.31 14.30
N GLU A 87 -5.70 0.88 14.43
CA GLU A 87 -4.83 1.52 13.44
C GLU A 87 -3.64 2.15 14.16
N ASN A 88 -2.43 1.83 13.72
CA ASN A 88 -1.19 2.38 14.27
C ASN A 88 -0.39 3.05 13.17
N THR A 89 -0.03 4.32 13.37
CA THR A 89 0.80 5.10 12.45
C THR A 89 2.18 5.26 13.04
N TYR A 90 3.19 4.93 12.25
CA TYR A 90 4.60 5.00 12.61
C TYR A 90 5.32 6.02 11.72
N GLY A 91 6.28 6.71 12.33
CA GLY A 91 7.23 7.53 11.61
C GLY A 91 8.24 6.71 10.80
N PRO A 92 9.11 7.39 10.04
CA PRO A 92 10.13 6.75 9.21
C PRO A 92 11.19 6.01 10.04
N ASP A 93 11.39 6.42 11.28
CA ASP A 93 12.25 5.78 12.28
C ASP A 93 11.63 4.54 12.94
N GLY A 94 10.38 4.22 12.59
CA GLY A 94 9.61 3.11 13.17
C GLY A 94 8.97 3.42 14.51
N ASN A 95 9.08 4.66 15.01
CA ASN A 95 8.43 5.04 16.26
C ASN A 95 6.92 5.22 16.07
N LEU A 96 6.14 4.72 17.02
CA LEU A 96 4.69 4.87 17.03
C LEU A 96 4.32 6.33 17.27
N GLY A 97 3.75 6.99 16.26
CA GLY A 97 3.25 8.36 16.36
C GLY A 97 1.80 8.42 16.85
N GLU A 98 0.96 7.49 16.37
CA GLU A 98 -0.46 7.47 16.72
C GLU A 98 -0.98 6.03 16.82
N ARG A 99 -1.84 5.80 17.82
CA ARG A 99 -2.61 4.57 17.98
C ARG A 99 -4.09 4.91 18.15
N LYS A 100 -4.93 4.37 17.27
CA LYS A 100 -6.39 4.46 17.32
C LYS A 100 -6.98 3.08 17.56
N VAL A 101 -7.91 3.00 18.51
CA VAL A 101 -8.71 1.81 18.81
C VAL A 101 -10.18 2.19 18.64
N PHE A 102 -10.95 1.33 17.99
CA PHE A 102 -12.35 1.59 17.60
C PHE A 102 -13.33 0.73 18.40
#